data_AF-A0A850M554-F1
#
_entry.id   AF-A0A850M554-F1
#
_cell.length_a   1.000
_cell.length_b   1.000
_cell.length_c   1.000
_cell.angle_alpha   90.00
_cell.angle_beta   90.00
_cell.angle_gamma   90.00
#
_symmetry.space_group_name_H-M   'P 1'
#
loop_
_entity.id
_entity.type
_entity.pdbx_description
1 polymer ?
#
loop_
_entity_poly.entity_id
_entity_poly.type
_entity_poly.pdbx_seq_one_letter_code
_entity_poly.pdbx_strand_id
1 'polypeptide(L)'
;MFNAQNFIKEKIDWLKKEIGDKEAIVAASGGVDSSVTAILGHKILGDKLKVIFLDDGLMRQGEPEAVKDIFKKIGINLTIYDVKKDFFDAMKGLTDPEEKRKKFRETFYNTFTTIAKDSKIKIVLQGTIAADVIETTKGVKTQHNVLEQIGINPLSKFGFQIVEPVIDLFKPEVRKVAKALGLPNEVVERKPFPGPGLSVRTLGEITPEKIRTVRKASLIVEEETKNIASFQAFAVLLNDKATGVTKDGTRIYGNIVVIRVINSTDAMTATPTKIPWDVLEKIKNRITTELPNITRVLYDITTKPPSTIEFE
;
A
#
# COMPACT_ATOMS: atom_id res chain seq x y z
N MET A 1 0.15 24.47 17.86
CA MET A 1 -0.11 24.09 16.45
C MET A 1 1.17 23.44 15.91
N PHE A 2 1.08 22.29 15.23
CA PHE A 2 2.26 21.57 14.71
C PHE A 2 3.06 22.43 13.71
N ASN A 3 4.36 22.62 13.95
CA ASN A 3 5.29 23.32 13.04
C ASN A 3 6.22 22.31 12.34
N ALA A 4 5.94 22.09 11.05
CA ALA A 4 6.66 21.11 10.24
C ALA A 4 8.15 21.45 10.05
N GLN A 5 8.52 22.73 9.93
CA GLN A 5 9.91 23.14 9.70
C GLN A 5 10.78 22.87 10.95
N ASN A 6 10.25 23.19 12.13
CA ASN A 6 10.93 22.88 13.39
C ASN A 6 11.10 21.37 13.56
N PHE A 7 10.04 20.59 13.32
CA PHE A 7 10.10 19.13 13.36
C PHE A 7 11.16 18.56 12.41
N ILE A 8 11.22 19.05 11.16
CA ILE A 8 12.22 18.61 10.17
C ILE A 8 13.63 18.88 10.70
N LYS A 9 13.90 20.09 11.22
CA LYS A 9 15.21 20.45 11.75
C LYS A 9 15.60 19.54 12.92
N GLU A 10 14.72 19.37 13.89
CA GLU A 10 14.96 18.52 15.07
C GLU A 10 15.19 17.06 14.69
N LYS A 11 14.38 16.51 13.77
CA LYS A 11 14.53 15.13 13.33
C LYS A 11 15.78 14.91 12.47
N ILE A 12 16.21 15.90 11.69
CA ILE A 12 17.50 15.85 11.00
C ILE A 12 18.65 15.73 12.01
N ASP A 13 18.66 16.56 13.07
CA ASP A 13 19.70 16.54 14.08
C ASP A 13 19.68 15.24 14.90
N TRP A 14 18.49 14.72 15.21
CA TRP A 14 18.32 13.43 15.86
C TRP A 14 18.82 12.27 14.98
N LEU A 15 18.43 12.22 13.70
CA LEU A 15 18.84 11.17 12.76
C LEU A 15 20.36 11.15 12.57
N LYS A 16 21.02 12.31 12.51
CA LYS A 16 22.50 12.39 12.44
C LYS A 16 23.16 11.75 13.64
N LYS A 17 22.61 11.94 14.85
CA LYS A 17 23.14 11.32 16.08
C LYS A 17 22.90 9.82 16.11
N GLU A 18 21.70 9.40 15.72
CA GLU A 18 21.28 7.99 15.77
C GLU A 18 22.04 7.12 14.76
N ILE A 19 22.22 7.63 13.54
CA ILE A 19 22.85 6.88 12.44
C ILE A 19 24.36 7.10 12.38
N GLY A 20 24.82 8.33 12.68
CA GLY A 20 26.22 8.73 12.51
C GLY A 20 26.66 8.61 11.05
N ASP A 21 27.85 8.04 10.84
CA ASP A 21 28.44 7.88 9.50
C ASP A 21 28.06 6.58 8.77
N LYS A 22 27.17 5.78 9.37
CA LYS A 22 26.74 4.47 8.84
C LYS A 22 25.84 4.62 7.62
N GLU A 23 25.78 3.58 6.82
CA GLU A 23 24.80 3.46 5.73
C GLU A 23 23.44 3.02 6.28
N ALA A 24 22.37 3.44 5.61
CA ALA A 24 21.00 3.04 5.93
C ALA A 24 20.23 2.63 4.67
N ILE A 25 19.16 1.86 4.87
CA ILE A 25 18.26 1.42 3.81
C ILE A 25 16.81 1.75 4.19
N VAL A 26 15.99 2.09 3.19
CA VAL A 26 14.56 2.38 3.37
C VAL A 26 13.75 1.74 2.25
N ALA A 27 12.65 1.06 2.62
CA ALA A 27 11.64 0.63 1.67
C ALA A 27 10.62 1.74 1.44
N ALA A 28 10.68 2.37 0.26
CA ALA A 28 9.77 3.43 -0.15
C ALA A 28 8.57 2.84 -0.90
N SER A 29 7.48 2.54 -0.19
CA SER A 29 6.24 1.99 -0.78
C SER A 29 5.48 2.95 -1.70
N GLY A 30 5.92 4.21 -1.82
CA GLY A 30 5.19 5.28 -2.52
C GLY A 30 4.05 5.90 -1.71
N GLY A 31 3.84 5.45 -0.48
CA GLY A 31 3.01 6.14 0.51
C GLY A 31 3.69 7.40 1.04
N VAL A 32 2.90 8.34 1.57
CA VAL A 32 3.44 9.61 2.09
C VAL A 32 4.41 9.40 3.25
N ASP A 33 4.18 8.41 4.13
CA ASP A 33 5.01 8.21 5.33
C ASP A 33 6.40 7.68 4.95
N SER A 34 6.46 6.62 4.13
CA SER A 34 7.72 6.06 3.64
C SER A 34 8.48 7.06 2.76
N SER A 35 7.78 7.92 2.02
CA SER A 35 8.39 8.98 1.22
C SER A 35 9.01 10.08 2.09
N VAL A 36 8.31 10.53 3.14
CA VAL A 36 8.87 11.49 4.10
C VAL A 36 10.09 10.91 4.79
N THR A 37 10.02 9.66 5.27
CA THR A 37 11.17 8.99 5.89
C THR A 37 12.37 8.89 4.95
N ALA A 38 12.15 8.50 3.69
CA ALA A 38 13.22 8.40 2.71
C ALA A 38 13.87 9.77 2.42
N ILE A 39 13.09 10.85 2.37
CA ILE A 39 13.63 12.20 2.13
C ILE A 39 14.37 12.75 3.35
N LEU A 40 13.85 12.53 4.55
CA LEU A 40 14.56 12.88 5.79
C LEU A 40 15.91 12.15 5.87
N GLY A 41 15.92 10.86 5.56
CA GLY A 41 17.16 10.07 5.47
C GLY A 41 18.10 10.57 4.37
N HIS A 42 17.58 10.89 3.18
CA HIS A 42 18.43 11.34 2.08
C HIS A 42 19.09 12.70 2.37
N LYS A 43 18.39 13.60 3.06
CA LYS A 43 18.94 14.90 3.50
C LYS A 43 20.15 14.77 4.42
N ILE A 44 20.28 13.67 5.17
CA ILE A 44 21.40 13.47 6.09
C ILE A 44 22.49 12.54 5.55
N LEU A 45 22.12 11.54 4.76
CA LEU A 45 23.03 10.49 4.30
C LEU A 45 23.45 10.65 2.84
N GLY A 46 22.70 11.40 2.04
CA GLY A 46 22.92 11.49 0.58
C GLY A 46 22.98 10.10 -0.04
N ASP A 47 24.11 9.78 -0.65
CA ASP A 47 24.37 8.50 -1.33
C ASP A 47 24.55 7.31 -0.37
N LYS A 48 24.76 7.57 0.94
CA LYS A 48 24.79 6.51 1.97
C LYS A 48 23.40 5.98 2.35
N LEU A 49 22.32 6.57 1.79
CA LEU A 49 20.98 6.03 1.91
C LEU A 49 20.62 5.22 0.67
N LYS A 50 20.37 3.93 0.86
CA LYS A 50 19.79 3.06 -0.16
C LYS A 50 18.26 3.14 -0.12
N VAL A 51 17.65 3.74 -1.14
CA VAL A 51 16.19 3.79 -1.29
C VAL A 51 15.74 2.69 -2.23
N ILE A 52 14.87 1.80 -1.75
CA ILE A 52 14.40 0.66 -2.52
C ILE A 52 12.88 0.60 -2.60
N PHE A 53 12.36 -0.03 -3.65
CA PHE A 53 10.97 -0.46 -3.77
C PHE A 53 10.95 -1.96 -3.96
N LEU A 54 10.16 -2.68 -3.15
CA LEU A 54 9.95 -4.11 -3.31
C LEU A 54 8.70 -4.32 -4.18
N ASP A 55 8.89 -4.74 -5.43
CA ASP A 55 7.78 -5.10 -6.30
C ASP A 55 7.31 -6.52 -5.97
N ASP A 56 6.38 -6.59 -5.03
CA ASP A 56 5.69 -7.81 -4.57
C ASP A 56 4.66 -8.35 -5.58
N GLY A 57 4.38 -7.61 -6.64
CA GLY A 57 3.41 -8.01 -7.66
C GLY A 57 1.95 -7.89 -7.22
N LEU A 58 1.67 -7.26 -6.07
CA LEU A 58 0.35 -7.00 -5.49
C LEU A 58 -0.03 -5.52 -5.53
N MET A 59 0.84 -4.67 -6.06
CA MET A 59 0.61 -3.24 -6.22
C MET A 59 -0.33 -2.90 -7.38
N ARG A 60 -0.73 -1.62 -7.48
CA ARG A 60 -1.50 -1.06 -8.61
C ARG A 60 -0.75 -1.18 -9.93
N GLN A 61 -1.46 -0.97 -11.04
CA GLN A 61 -0.87 -0.94 -12.37
C GLN A 61 0.15 0.21 -12.48
N GLY A 62 1.39 -0.11 -12.88
CA GLY A 62 2.47 0.87 -13.07
C GLY A 62 2.95 1.53 -11.78
N GLU A 63 2.61 0.99 -10.61
CA GLU A 63 2.99 1.56 -9.32
C GLU A 63 4.52 1.65 -9.14
N PRO A 64 5.32 0.59 -9.38
CA PRO A 64 6.75 0.63 -9.13
C PRO A 64 7.44 1.73 -9.94
N GLU A 65 7.09 1.85 -11.22
CA GLU A 65 7.64 2.86 -12.14
C GLU A 65 7.21 4.26 -11.73
N ALA A 66 5.93 4.47 -11.41
CA ALA A 66 5.43 5.76 -10.97
C ALA A 66 6.13 6.24 -9.69
N VAL A 67 6.36 5.35 -8.73
CA VAL A 67 7.09 5.68 -7.49
C VAL A 67 8.55 6.01 -7.81
N LYS A 68 9.22 5.21 -8.65
CA LYS A 68 10.59 5.51 -9.07
C LYS A 68 10.72 6.88 -9.73
N ASP A 69 9.79 7.24 -10.61
CA ASP A 69 9.79 8.53 -11.30
C ASP A 69 9.57 9.71 -10.33
N ILE A 70 8.70 9.54 -9.33
CA ILE A 70 8.49 10.53 -8.26
C ILE A 70 9.80 10.79 -7.50
N PHE A 71 10.49 9.74 -7.08
CA PHE A 71 11.77 9.87 -6.36
C PHE A 71 12.86 10.48 -7.24
N LYS A 72 12.87 10.14 -8.54
CA LYS A 72 13.79 10.75 -9.51
C LYS A 72 13.57 12.27 -9.64
N LYS A 73 12.32 12.76 -9.66
CA LYS A 73 12.00 14.21 -9.73
C LYS A 73 12.56 15.00 -8.55
N ILE A 74 12.75 14.36 -7.39
CA ILE A 74 13.30 14.98 -6.17
C ILE A 74 14.79 14.66 -5.95
N GLY A 75 15.46 14.11 -6.96
CA GLY A 75 16.91 13.86 -6.94
C GLY A 75 17.33 12.59 -6.20
N ILE A 76 16.41 11.68 -5.89
CA ILE A 76 16.69 10.43 -5.16
C ILE A 76 16.64 9.25 -6.13
N ASN A 77 17.72 8.47 -6.17
CA ASN A 77 17.72 7.22 -6.93
C ASN A 77 17.01 6.12 -6.16
N LEU A 78 15.96 5.56 -6.74
CA LEU A 78 15.19 4.45 -6.17
C LEU A 78 15.39 3.18 -7.01
N THR A 79 15.83 2.11 -6.34
CA THR A 79 16.06 0.80 -6.95
C THR A 79 14.83 -0.10 -6.75
N ILE A 80 14.26 -0.59 -7.85
CA ILE A 80 13.17 -1.57 -7.79
C ILE A 80 13.77 -2.96 -7.70
N TYR A 81 13.33 -3.74 -6.72
CA TYR A 81 13.64 -5.16 -6.58
C TYR A 81 12.40 -5.97 -6.95
N ASP A 82 12.49 -6.79 -8.00
CA ASP A 82 11.43 -7.73 -8.36
C ASP A 82 11.46 -8.91 -7.37
N VAL A 83 10.42 -9.00 -6.57
CA VAL A 83 10.27 -10.03 -5.52
C VAL A 83 8.92 -10.74 -5.66
N LYS A 84 8.27 -10.63 -6.81
CA LYS A 84 6.91 -11.14 -7.05
C LYS A 84 6.83 -12.63 -6.75
N LYS A 85 7.84 -13.39 -7.20
CA LYS A 85 7.88 -14.85 -7.03
C LYS A 85 7.85 -15.25 -5.55
N ASP A 86 8.62 -14.56 -4.70
CA ASP A 86 8.67 -14.86 -3.27
C ASP A 86 7.30 -14.69 -2.61
N PHE A 87 6.56 -13.64 -2.99
CA PHE A 87 5.22 -13.37 -2.46
C PHE A 87 4.16 -14.35 -2.97
N PHE A 88 4.13 -14.64 -4.27
CA PHE A 88 3.17 -15.59 -4.83
C PHE A 88 3.41 -17.03 -4.33
N ASP A 89 4.67 -17.46 -4.23
CA ASP A 89 5.00 -18.79 -3.71
C ASP A 89 4.66 -18.89 -2.22
N ALA A 90 4.95 -17.85 -1.44
CA ALA A 90 4.68 -17.83 0.00
C ALA A 90 3.19 -17.90 0.34
N MET A 91 2.32 -17.27 -0.47
CA MET A 91 0.88 -17.19 -0.22
C MET A 91 0.06 -18.27 -0.96
N LYS A 92 0.72 -19.18 -1.68
CA LYS A 92 0.05 -20.24 -2.43
C LYS A 92 -0.83 -21.09 -1.52
N GLY A 93 -2.08 -21.33 -1.94
CA GLY A 93 -3.07 -22.10 -1.19
C GLY A 93 -3.68 -21.38 0.03
N LEU A 94 -3.20 -20.19 0.42
CA LEU A 94 -3.78 -19.46 1.54
C LEU A 94 -5.08 -18.76 1.14
N THR A 95 -6.13 -18.99 1.90
CA THR A 95 -7.44 -18.36 1.70
C THR A 95 -7.84 -17.47 2.88
N ASP A 96 -7.39 -17.79 4.09
CA ASP A 96 -7.68 -17.00 5.29
C ASP A 96 -7.01 -15.62 5.25
N PRO A 97 -7.76 -14.52 5.46
CA PRO A 97 -7.22 -13.16 5.42
C PRO A 97 -6.07 -12.91 6.41
N GLU A 98 -6.16 -13.43 7.64
CA GLU A 98 -5.14 -13.21 8.67
C GLU A 98 -3.87 -14.02 8.38
N GLU A 99 -4.01 -15.24 7.86
CA GLU A 99 -2.88 -16.02 7.36
C GLU A 99 -2.20 -15.33 6.18
N LYS A 100 -2.97 -14.81 5.21
CA LYS A 100 -2.42 -14.00 4.10
C LYS A 100 -1.64 -12.79 4.62
N ARG A 101 -2.19 -12.06 5.59
CA ARG A 101 -1.52 -10.90 6.22
C ARG A 101 -0.24 -11.29 6.93
N LYS A 102 -0.30 -12.34 7.76
CA LYS A 102 0.87 -12.84 8.49
C LYS A 102 1.96 -13.26 7.51
N LYS A 103 1.60 -14.01 6.48
CA LYS A 103 2.56 -14.51 5.49
C LYS A 103 3.16 -13.39 4.66
N PHE A 104 2.35 -12.41 4.24
CA PHE A 104 2.83 -11.20 3.58
C PHE A 104 3.88 -10.47 4.42
N ARG A 105 3.62 -10.26 5.73
CA ARG A 105 4.60 -9.63 6.64
C ARG A 105 5.90 -10.42 6.74
N GLU A 106 5.81 -11.73 6.94
CA GLU A 106 6.98 -12.61 7.03
C GLU A 106 7.81 -12.56 5.75
N THR A 107 7.17 -12.69 4.59
CA THR A 107 7.85 -12.64 3.28
C THR A 107 8.50 -11.27 3.06
N PHE A 108 7.78 -10.18 3.33
CA PHE A 108 8.32 -8.82 3.22
C PHE A 108 9.61 -8.66 4.02
N TYR A 109 9.61 -9.03 5.31
CA TYR A 109 10.80 -8.88 6.14
C TYR A 109 11.92 -9.84 5.76
N ASN A 110 11.61 -11.07 5.36
CA ASN A 110 12.64 -12.01 4.90
C ASN A 110 13.34 -11.49 3.65
N THR A 111 12.58 -11.08 2.63
CA THR A 111 13.12 -10.52 1.39
C THR A 111 13.88 -9.23 1.65
N PHE A 112 13.33 -8.32 2.46
CA PHE A 112 14.00 -7.08 2.83
C PHE A 112 15.30 -7.33 3.60
N THR A 113 15.30 -8.30 4.53
CA THR A 113 16.50 -8.71 5.29
C THR A 113 17.59 -9.23 4.37
N THR A 114 17.25 -10.06 3.39
CA THR A 114 18.20 -10.55 2.38
C THR A 114 18.83 -9.37 1.64
N ILE A 115 18.03 -8.42 1.15
CA ILE A 115 18.52 -7.23 0.44
C ILE A 115 19.42 -6.36 1.32
N ALA A 116 19.05 -6.16 2.59
CA ALA A 116 19.86 -5.40 3.55
C ALA A 116 21.21 -6.09 3.82
N LYS A 117 21.21 -7.41 4.02
CA LYS A 117 22.43 -8.22 4.24
C LYS A 117 23.34 -8.23 3.03
N ASP A 118 22.81 -8.40 1.83
CA ASP A 118 23.57 -8.36 0.58
C ASP A 118 24.21 -6.98 0.36
N SER A 119 23.54 -5.93 0.85
CA SER A 119 24.06 -4.56 0.85
C SER A 119 25.00 -4.25 2.03
N LYS A 120 25.16 -5.18 2.99
CA LYS A 120 25.90 -5.00 4.26
C LYS A 120 25.39 -3.83 5.12
N ILE A 121 24.13 -3.43 4.93
CA ILE A 121 23.50 -2.33 5.66
C ILE A 121 22.81 -2.88 6.92
N LYS A 122 23.05 -2.23 8.06
CA LYS A 122 22.51 -2.64 9.37
C LYS A 122 21.48 -1.66 9.96
N ILE A 123 21.19 -0.56 9.29
CA ILE A 123 20.21 0.44 9.72
C ILE A 123 19.07 0.51 8.72
N VAL A 124 17.85 0.39 9.22
CA VAL A 124 16.62 0.41 8.44
C VAL A 124 15.79 1.59 8.88
N LEU A 125 15.48 2.49 7.95
CA LEU A 125 14.53 3.56 8.21
C LEU A 125 13.10 3.07 7.91
N GLN A 126 12.17 3.35 8.81
CA GLN A 126 10.74 3.05 8.60
C GLN A 126 9.84 4.25 8.78
N GLY A 127 8.78 4.29 7.99
CA GLY A 127 7.74 5.33 8.02
C GLY A 127 6.61 5.02 8.98
N THR A 128 6.87 4.33 10.09
CA THR A 128 5.87 4.04 11.12
C THR A 128 5.39 5.34 11.75
N ILE A 129 4.06 5.49 11.91
CA ILE A 129 3.43 6.68 12.50
C ILE A 129 2.65 6.33 13.78
N ALA A 130 2.22 7.34 14.55
CA ALA A 130 1.57 7.15 15.83
C ALA A 130 0.29 6.30 15.73
N ALA A 131 -0.47 6.48 14.64
CA ALA A 131 -1.68 5.70 14.39
C ALA A 131 -1.38 4.20 14.25
N ASP A 132 -0.27 3.83 13.60
CA ASP A 132 0.10 2.43 13.37
C ASP A 132 0.41 1.71 14.68
N VAL A 133 1.08 2.40 15.60
CA VAL A 133 1.38 1.91 16.95
C VAL A 133 0.09 1.72 17.75
N ILE A 134 -0.83 2.69 17.71
CA ILE A 134 -2.11 2.63 18.44
C ILE A 134 -3.00 1.50 17.90
N GLU A 135 -3.12 1.34 16.59
CA GLU A 135 -3.94 0.29 15.97
C GLU A 135 -3.41 -1.12 16.28
N THR A 136 -2.09 -1.26 16.27
CA THR A 136 -1.42 -2.55 16.51
C THR A 136 -1.47 -2.93 17.99
N THR A 137 -1.19 -1.99 18.90
CA THR A 137 -1.24 -2.22 20.36
C THR A 137 -2.65 -2.51 20.87
N LYS A 138 -3.68 -1.95 20.20
CA LYS A 138 -5.10 -2.23 20.51
C LYS A 138 -5.65 -3.53 19.88
N GLY A 139 -4.83 -4.27 19.12
CA GLY A 139 -5.24 -5.53 18.48
C GLY A 139 -6.28 -5.37 17.37
N VAL A 140 -6.49 -4.15 16.85
CA VAL A 140 -7.50 -3.86 15.81
C VAL A 140 -7.02 -4.30 14.44
N LYS A 141 -5.73 -4.09 14.15
CA LYS A 141 -5.09 -4.49 12.89
C LYS A 141 -3.58 -4.58 13.07
N THR A 142 -2.99 -5.73 12.77
CA THR A 142 -1.54 -5.88 12.89
C THR A 142 -0.84 -5.29 11.66
N GLN A 143 -0.19 -4.14 11.83
CA GLN A 143 0.53 -3.47 10.76
C GLN A 143 1.87 -4.15 10.45
N HIS A 144 2.31 -4.04 9.19
CA HIS A 144 3.55 -4.66 8.73
C HIS A 144 4.81 -3.92 9.15
N ASN A 145 4.71 -2.68 9.64
CA ASN A 145 5.88 -1.87 9.97
C ASN A 145 6.23 -1.80 11.47
N VAL A 146 5.41 -2.42 12.32
CA VAL A 146 5.42 -2.22 13.77
C VAL A 146 6.02 -3.47 14.45
N LEU A 147 7.32 -3.74 14.23
CA LEU A 147 7.99 -4.93 14.76
C LEU A 147 8.33 -4.83 16.24
N GLU A 148 8.99 -3.76 16.65
CA GLU A 148 9.47 -3.59 18.02
C GLU A 148 8.30 -3.48 19.01
N GLN A 149 7.22 -2.81 18.60
CA GLN A 149 6.06 -2.55 19.44
C GLN A 149 5.14 -3.77 19.59
N ILE A 150 5.34 -4.83 18.80
CA ILE A 150 4.73 -6.16 19.01
C ILE A 150 5.70 -7.16 19.64
N GLY A 151 6.83 -6.69 20.19
CA GLY A 151 7.80 -7.51 20.91
C GLY A 151 8.78 -8.28 20.02
N ILE A 152 8.84 -7.99 18.72
CA ILE A 152 9.83 -8.59 17.82
C ILE A 152 11.07 -7.71 17.81
N ASN A 153 12.16 -8.18 18.43
CA ASN A 153 13.46 -7.51 18.37
C ASN A 153 14.08 -7.68 16.96
N PRO A 154 14.22 -6.61 16.14
CA PRO A 154 14.69 -6.71 14.77
C PRO A 154 16.17 -7.06 14.68
N LEU A 155 16.96 -6.61 15.66
CA LEU A 155 18.40 -6.87 15.68
C LEU A 155 18.68 -8.36 15.89
N SER A 156 18.00 -9.02 16.82
CA SER A 156 18.20 -10.45 17.07
C SER A 156 17.56 -11.32 15.98
N LYS A 157 16.41 -10.91 15.42
CA LYS A 157 15.69 -11.71 14.42
C LYS A 157 16.21 -11.54 13.00
N PHE A 158 16.55 -10.31 12.61
CA PHE A 158 16.88 -9.96 11.22
C PHE A 158 18.31 -9.42 11.05
N GLY A 159 18.96 -8.96 12.11
CA GLY A 159 20.34 -8.47 12.08
C GLY A 159 20.51 -7.00 11.75
N PHE A 160 19.43 -6.20 11.86
CA PHE A 160 19.46 -4.75 11.66
C PHE A 160 18.72 -4.00 12.78
N GLN A 161 19.06 -2.72 12.95
CA GLN A 161 18.35 -1.78 13.81
C GLN A 161 17.30 -1.03 12.99
N ILE A 162 16.11 -0.83 13.56
CA ILE A 162 15.06 -0.01 12.97
C ILE A 162 15.15 1.41 13.55
N VAL A 163 14.94 2.42 12.70
CA VAL A 163 14.91 3.84 13.07
C VAL A 163 13.64 4.47 12.47
N GLU A 164 12.77 5.01 13.32
CA GLU A 164 11.41 5.44 12.96
C GLU A 164 11.24 6.96 13.13
N PRO A 165 11.71 7.80 12.18
CA PRO A 165 11.77 9.26 12.37
C PRO A 165 10.42 9.96 12.51
N VAL A 166 9.32 9.32 12.09
CA VAL A 166 7.97 9.90 12.06
C VAL A 166 6.98 9.22 13.00
N ILE A 167 7.49 8.39 13.94
CA ILE A 167 6.66 7.62 14.88
C ILE A 167 5.73 8.48 15.74
N ASP A 168 6.14 9.72 16.04
CA ASP A 168 5.37 10.65 16.89
C ASP A 168 4.24 11.36 16.14
N LEU A 169 4.15 11.20 14.80
CA LEU A 169 3.25 11.98 13.97
C LEU A 169 1.92 11.26 13.71
N PHE A 170 0.85 12.05 13.58
CA PHE A 170 -0.39 11.60 12.96
C PHE A 170 -0.41 11.95 11.46
N LYS A 171 -1.31 11.29 10.72
CA LYS A 171 -1.39 11.44 9.25
C LYS A 171 -1.49 12.89 8.76
N PRO A 172 -2.28 13.79 9.38
CA PRO A 172 -2.33 15.19 8.97
C PRO A 172 -0.97 15.91 9.14
N GLU A 173 -0.19 15.53 10.15
CA GLU A 173 1.11 16.12 10.44
C GLU A 173 2.17 15.61 9.47
N VAL A 174 2.15 14.31 9.14
CA VAL A 174 3.00 13.75 8.07
C VAL A 174 2.76 14.46 6.74
N ARG A 175 1.51 14.76 6.38
CA ARG A 175 1.19 15.53 5.17
C ARG A 175 1.75 16.95 5.22
N LYS A 176 1.74 17.62 6.39
CA LYS A 176 2.37 18.93 6.56
C LYS A 176 3.89 18.85 6.41
N VAL A 177 4.53 17.84 6.99
CA VAL A 177 5.96 17.57 6.81
C VAL A 177 6.28 17.31 5.34
N ALA A 178 5.48 16.51 4.65
CA ALA A 178 5.65 16.23 3.23
C ALA A 178 5.59 17.51 2.38
N LYS A 179 4.61 18.40 2.63
CA LYS A 179 4.54 19.71 1.94
C LYS A 179 5.77 20.57 2.24
N ALA A 180 6.20 20.63 3.50
CA ALA A 180 7.38 21.39 3.90
C ALA A 180 8.70 20.86 3.32
N LEU A 181 8.77 19.55 3.04
CA LEU A 181 9.90 18.90 2.36
C LEU A 181 9.85 19.05 0.82
N GLY A 182 8.80 19.66 0.27
CA GLY A 182 8.66 19.88 -1.17
C GLY A 182 8.18 18.66 -1.97
N LEU A 183 7.54 17.68 -1.32
CA LEU A 183 6.97 16.55 -2.04
C LEU A 183 5.83 17.03 -2.96
N PRO A 184 5.71 16.47 -4.17
CA PRO A 184 4.64 16.87 -5.09
C PRO A 184 3.28 16.47 -4.51
N ASN A 185 2.25 17.26 -4.83
CA ASN A 185 0.89 17.03 -4.32
C ASN A 185 0.35 15.62 -4.68
N GLU A 186 0.83 15.03 -5.77
CA GLU A 186 0.48 13.65 -6.17
C GLU A 186 0.88 12.60 -5.13
N VAL A 187 1.94 12.84 -4.34
CA VAL A 187 2.35 11.97 -3.23
C VAL A 187 1.62 12.33 -1.95
N VAL A 188 1.49 13.62 -1.67
CA VAL A 188 0.88 14.11 -0.42
C VAL A 188 -0.60 13.75 -0.34
N GLU A 189 -1.32 13.92 -1.44
CA GLU A 189 -2.76 13.69 -1.54
C GLU A 189 -3.11 12.29 -2.05
N ARG A 190 -2.11 11.40 -2.15
CA ARG A 190 -2.30 10.04 -2.63
C ARG A 190 -3.33 9.29 -1.78
N LYS A 191 -4.27 8.63 -2.46
CA LYS A 191 -5.26 7.78 -1.79
C LYS A 191 -4.57 6.61 -1.08
N PRO A 192 -4.99 6.26 0.15
CA PRO A 192 -4.42 5.13 0.89
C PRO A 192 -4.49 3.83 0.08
N PHE A 193 -3.42 3.04 0.18
CA PHE A 193 -3.34 1.70 -0.38
C PHE A 193 -2.86 0.74 0.71
N PRO A 194 -3.53 -0.40 0.93
CA PRO A 194 -3.17 -1.32 2.00
C PRO A 194 -1.78 -1.93 1.73
N GLY A 195 -1.02 -2.21 2.80
CA GLY A 195 0.31 -2.84 2.71
C GLY A 195 0.28 -4.15 1.91
N PRO A 196 -0.61 -5.12 2.22
CA PRO A 196 -0.78 -6.34 1.41
C PRO A 196 -1.35 -6.12 -0.01
N GLY A 197 -1.65 -4.87 -0.37
CA GLY A 197 -2.11 -4.47 -1.68
C GLY A 197 -3.36 -5.19 -2.17
N LEU A 198 -3.31 -5.68 -3.40
CA LEU A 198 -4.43 -6.36 -4.05
C LEU A 198 -4.77 -7.72 -3.45
N SER A 199 -3.93 -8.27 -2.54
CA SER A 199 -4.25 -9.53 -1.86
C SER A 199 -5.45 -9.41 -0.91
N VAL A 200 -5.72 -8.23 -0.37
CA VAL A 200 -6.91 -7.96 0.47
C VAL A 200 -8.12 -7.46 -0.34
N ARG A 201 -7.99 -7.45 -1.67
CA ARG A 201 -9.05 -7.14 -2.63
C ARG A 201 -9.38 -8.33 -3.51
N THR A 202 -8.83 -9.49 -3.18
CA THR A 202 -9.00 -10.74 -3.92
C THR A 202 -9.34 -11.82 -2.92
N LEU A 203 -10.61 -12.20 -2.89
CA LEU A 203 -11.08 -13.19 -1.93
C LEU A 203 -10.56 -14.58 -2.27
N GLY A 204 -10.26 -15.34 -1.22
CA GLY A 204 -9.66 -16.67 -1.31
C GLY A 204 -8.20 -16.62 -1.76
N GLU A 205 -7.79 -17.66 -2.49
CA GLU A 205 -6.40 -17.83 -2.92
C GLU A 205 -5.98 -16.75 -3.92
N ILE A 206 -4.76 -16.25 -3.72
CA ILE A 206 -4.13 -15.22 -4.54
C ILE A 206 -3.26 -15.85 -5.63
N THR A 207 -3.70 -15.72 -6.88
CA THR A 207 -2.93 -16.16 -8.05
C THR A 207 -2.51 -14.97 -8.93
N PRO A 208 -1.42 -15.07 -9.72
CA PRO A 208 -1.03 -14.02 -10.65
C PRO A 208 -2.14 -13.60 -11.62
N GLU A 209 -3.01 -14.54 -12.02
CA GLU A 209 -4.16 -14.28 -12.89
C GLU A 209 -5.26 -13.47 -12.19
N LYS A 210 -5.66 -13.89 -10.97
CA LYS A 210 -6.63 -13.15 -10.16
C LYS A 210 -6.13 -11.73 -9.87
N ILE A 211 -4.87 -11.60 -9.50
CA ILE A 211 -4.23 -10.30 -9.24
C ILE A 211 -4.18 -9.41 -10.48
N ARG A 212 -3.87 -9.96 -11.65
CA ARG A 212 -3.95 -9.23 -12.92
C ARG A 212 -5.38 -8.73 -13.22
N THR A 213 -6.37 -9.58 -12.95
CA THR A 213 -7.80 -9.27 -13.16
C THR A 213 -8.24 -8.13 -12.25
N VAL A 214 -8.05 -8.24 -10.94
CA VAL A 214 -8.46 -7.19 -9.99
C VAL A 214 -7.66 -5.89 -10.17
N ARG A 215 -6.39 -5.97 -10.59
CA ARG A 215 -5.56 -4.80 -10.90
C ARG A 215 -6.17 -4.00 -12.04
N LYS A 216 -6.50 -4.67 -13.16
CA LYS A 216 -7.11 -4.01 -14.32
C LYS A 216 -8.51 -3.48 -13.98
N ALA A 217 -9.32 -4.24 -13.25
CA ALA A 217 -10.63 -3.78 -12.79
C ALA A 217 -10.51 -2.55 -11.88
N SER A 218 -9.54 -2.53 -10.96
CA SER A 218 -9.29 -1.38 -10.07
C SER A 218 -8.83 -0.16 -10.85
N LEU A 219 -7.97 -0.32 -11.86
CA LEU A 219 -7.56 0.77 -12.74
C LEU A 219 -8.77 1.40 -13.43
N ILE A 220 -9.68 0.59 -13.98
CA ILE A 220 -10.91 1.10 -14.61
C ILE A 220 -11.75 1.89 -13.60
N VAL A 221 -11.94 1.38 -12.38
CA VAL A 221 -12.68 2.11 -11.33
C VAL A 221 -11.99 3.44 -11.00
N GLU A 222 -10.66 3.43 -10.81
CA GLU A 222 -9.89 4.64 -10.50
C GLU A 222 -9.97 5.69 -11.63
N GLU A 223 -9.86 5.28 -12.89
CA GLU A 223 -9.94 6.16 -14.06
C GLU A 223 -11.33 6.81 -14.20
N GLU A 224 -12.39 6.03 -14.08
CA GLU A 224 -13.76 6.51 -14.27
C GLU A 224 -14.27 7.32 -13.08
N THR A 225 -13.68 7.14 -11.89
CA THR A 225 -14.02 7.90 -10.67
C THR A 225 -13.03 9.01 -10.35
N LYS A 226 -12.07 9.31 -11.23
CA LYS A 226 -11.00 10.29 -10.98
C LYS A 226 -11.50 11.68 -10.57
N ASN A 227 -12.64 12.11 -11.12
CA ASN A 227 -13.25 13.41 -10.86
C ASN A 227 -14.29 13.36 -9.72
N ILE A 228 -14.48 12.21 -9.09
CA ILE A 228 -15.43 12.01 -7.99
C ILE A 228 -14.62 12.03 -6.69
N ALA A 229 -14.89 13.03 -5.85
CA ALA A 229 -14.33 13.10 -4.51
C ALA A 229 -14.70 11.82 -3.73
N SER A 230 -13.67 11.10 -3.31
CA SER A 230 -13.79 9.85 -2.56
C SER A 230 -12.51 9.62 -1.76
N PHE A 231 -12.66 8.98 -0.61
CA PHE A 231 -11.53 8.57 0.23
C PHE A 231 -10.74 7.44 -0.44
N GLN A 232 -11.44 6.41 -0.91
CA GLN A 232 -10.89 5.31 -1.69
C GLN A 232 -11.88 4.89 -2.78
N ALA A 233 -11.36 4.45 -3.92
CA ALA A 233 -12.11 3.89 -5.04
C ALA A 233 -11.31 2.72 -5.61
N PHE A 234 -11.89 1.51 -5.64
CA PHE A 234 -11.21 0.31 -6.09
C PHE A 234 -12.18 -0.80 -6.50
N ALA A 235 -11.64 -1.84 -7.11
CA ALA A 235 -12.36 -3.08 -7.39
C ALA A 235 -11.93 -4.20 -6.43
N VAL A 236 -12.85 -5.10 -6.15
CA VAL A 236 -12.63 -6.36 -5.41
C VAL A 236 -13.04 -7.51 -6.31
N LEU A 237 -12.26 -8.59 -6.32
CA LEU A 237 -12.58 -9.84 -7.00
C LEU A 237 -13.09 -10.86 -5.99
N LEU A 238 -14.35 -11.28 -6.12
CA LEU A 238 -14.91 -12.32 -5.25
C LEU A 238 -14.35 -13.69 -5.62
N ASN A 239 -14.39 -14.63 -4.66
CA ASN A 239 -14.01 -16.02 -4.91
C ASN A 239 -15.13 -16.78 -5.64
N ASP A 240 -16.39 -16.37 -5.44
CA ASP A 240 -17.54 -16.92 -6.13
C ASP A 240 -17.65 -16.44 -7.57
N LYS A 241 -18.42 -17.21 -8.33
CA LYS A 241 -18.69 -16.97 -9.75
C LYS A 241 -20.18 -16.78 -9.98
N ALA A 242 -20.52 -16.15 -11.11
CA ALA A 242 -21.89 -15.94 -11.54
C ALA A 242 -22.07 -16.35 -13.00
N THR A 243 -23.30 -16.75 -13.33
CA THR A 243 -23.69 -17.03 -14.71
C THR A 243 -23.66 -15.76 -15.56
N GLY A 244 -23.22 -15.93 -16.81
CA GLY A 244 -23.26 -14.93 -17.87
C GLY A 244 -23.49 -15.59 -19.22
N VAL A 245 -23.66 -14.76 -20.25
CA VAL A 245 -23.89 -15.20 -21.64
C VAL A 245 -22.96 -14.39 -22.54
N THR A 246 -22.21 -15.08 -23.40
CA THR A 246 -21.34 -14.44 -24.40
C THR A 246 -22.16 -13.91 -25.58
N LYS A 247 -21.52 -13.13 -26.46
CA LYS A 247 -22.21 -12.53 -27.64
C LYS A 247 -22.80 -13.57 -28.59
N ASP A 248 -22.17 -14.74 -28.69
CA ASP A 248 -22.61 -15.91 -29.46
C ASP A 248 -23.66 -16.77 -28.74
N GLY A 249 -24.13 -16.37 -27.55
CA GLY A 249 -25.19 -17.07 -26.82
C GLY A 249 -24.71 -18.21 -25.92
N THR A 250 -23.39 -18.44 -25.83
CA THR A 250 -22.81 -19.48 -24.98
C THR A 250 -22.91 -19.07 -23.50
N ARG A 251 -23.43 -19.99 -22.66
CA ARG A 251 -23.47 -19.81 -21.21
C ARG A 251 -22.07 -19.97 -20.63
N ILE A 252 -21.67 -19.02 -19.78
CA ILE A 252 -20.38 -19.04 -19.08
C ILE A 252 -20.58 -18.83 -17.58
N TYR A 253 -19.63 -19.35 -16.80
CA TYR A 253 -19.55 -19.13 -15.37
C TYR A 253 -18.27 -18.38 -15.04
N GLY A 254 -18.41 -17.06 -14.83
CA GLY A 254 -17.28 -16.13 -14.71
C GLY A 254 -17.23 -15.45 -13.35
N ASN A 255 -16.18 -14.67 -13.16
CA ASN A 255 -15.88 -14.01 -11.90
C ASN A 255 -16.84 -12.84 -11.63
N ILE A 256 -16.99 -12.52 -10.34
CA ILE A 256 -17.76 -11.37 -9.88
C ILE A 256 -16.79 -10.30 -9.39
N VAL A 257 -16.97 -9.07 -9.88
CA VAL A 257 -16.26 -7.90 -9.38
C VAL A 257 -17.20 -6.99 -8.60
N VAL A 258 -16.73 -6.50 -7.45
CA VAL A 258 -17.40 -5.48 -6.66
C VAL A 258 -16.66 -4.16 -6.81
N ILE A 259 -17.41 -3.10 -7.13
CA ILE A 259 -16.93 -1.72 -7.11
C ILE A 259 -17.14 -1.20 -5.68
N ARG A 260 -16.05 -0.73 -5.05
CA ARG A 260 -16.08 -0.13 -3.71
C ARG A 260 -15.54 1.29 -3.79
N VAL A 261 -16.43 2.26 -3.58
CA VAL A 261 -16.07 3.68 -3.55
C VAL A 261 -16.69 4.34 -2.34
N ILE A 262 -15.85 4.90 -1.47
CA ILE A 262 -16.26 5.32 -0.13
C ILE A 262 -15.81 6.75 0.19
N ASN A 263 -16.60 7.40 1.04
CA ASN A 263 -16.27 8.66 1.69
C ASN A 263 -15.94 8.40 3.16
N SER A 264 -14.85 9.01 3.62
CA SER A 264 -14.39 8.92 5.01
C SER A 264 -13.42 10.07 5.29
N THR A 265 -13.34 10.48 6.56
CA THR A 265 -12.38 11.47 7.06
C THR A 265 -11.20 10.83 7.79
N ASP A 266 -11.40 9.66 8.39
CA ASP A 266 -10.47 9.02 9.34
C ASP A 266 -10.33 7.50 9.16
N ALA A 267 -11.00 6.91 8.16
CA ALA A 267 -11.14 5.47 7.95
C ALA A 267 -11.81 4.69 9.10
N MET A 268 -12.25 5.33 10.18
CA MET A 268 -12.98 4.69 11.28
C MET A 268 -14.46 4.52 10.94
N THR A 269 -15.04 5.51 10.26
CA THR A 269 -16.38 5.42 9.67
C THR A 269 -16.32 5.69 8.17
N ALA A 270 -17.20 5.05 7.39
CA ALA A 270 -17.25 5.28 5.95
C ALA A 270 -18.65 5.09 5.38
N THR A 271 -19.00 5.90 4.38
CA THR A 271 -20.24 5.78 3.62
C THR A 271 -19.96 5.49 2.16
N PRO A 272 -20.78 4.67 1.47
CA PRO A 272 -20.63 4.48 0.04
C PRO A 272 -20.88 5.81 -0.69
N THR A 273 -20.08 6.09 -1.71
CA THR A 273 -20.25 7.29 -2.52
C THR A 273 -21.49 7.13 -3.39
N LYS A 274 -22.32 8.16 -3.53
CA LYS A 274 -23.45 8.13 -4.46
C LYS A 274 -22.94 8.44 -5.87
N ILE A 275 -22.39 7.42 -6.53
CA ILE A 275 -21.86 7.57 -7.89
C ILE A 275 -23.04 7.72 -8.87
N PRO A 276 -22.98 8.68 -9.81
CA PRO A 276 -23.94 8.77 -10.90
C PRO A 276 -24.09 7.44 -11.66
N TRP A 277 -25.32 7.05 -11.98
CA TRP A 277 -25.59 5.72 -12.54
C TRP A 277 -24.90 5.51 -13.90
N ASP A 278 -24.78 6.57 -14.71
CA ASP A 278 -24.05 6.57 -15.98
C ASP A 278 -22.56 6.24 -15.82
N VAL A 279 -21.93 6.71 -14.73
CA VAL A 279 -20.54 6.35 -14.41
C VAL A 279 -20.44 4.87 -14.02
N LEU A 280 -21.39 4.34 -13.24
CA LEU A 280 -21.43 2.91 -12.91
C LEU A 280 -21.64 2.05 -14.16
N GLU A 281 -22.50 2.46 -15.07
CA GLU A 281 -22.71 1.78 -16.36
C GLU A 281 -21.45 1.78 -17.21
N LYS A 282 -20.73 2.90 -17.25
CA LYS A 282 -19.45 3.01 -17.96
C LYS A 282 -18.39 2.08 -17.36
N ILE A 283 -18.23 2.06 -16.04
CA ILE A 283 -17.32 1.14 -15.35
C ILE A 283 -17.69 -0.31 -15.67
N LYS A 284 -18.97 -0.68 -15.51
CA LYS A 284 -19.46 -2.03 -15.81
C LYS A 284 -19.17 -2.42 -17.26
N ASN A 285 -19.45 -1.56 -18.22
CA ASN A 285 -19.23 -1.83 -19.65
C ASN A 285 -17.74 -2.05 -19.95
N ARG A 286 -16.86 -1.21 -19.39
CA ARG A 286 -15.41 -1.38 -19.54
C ARG A 286 -14.93 -2.68 -18.91
N ILE A 287 -15.33 -2.96 -17.67
CA ILE A 287 -14.95 -4.20 -16.97
C ILE A 287 -15.38 -5.43 -17.80
N THR A 288 -16.64 -5.55 -18.20
CA THR A 288 -17.11 -6.76 -18.91
C THR A 288 -16.59 -6.87 -20.34
N THR A 289 -16.15 -5.77 -20.96
CA THR A 289 -15.58 -5.78 -22.32
C THR A 289 -14.08 -6.07 -22.30
N GLU A 290 -13.35 -5.47 -21.35
CA GLU A 290 -11.89 -5.54 -21.27
C GLU A 290 -11.38 -6.76 -20.47
N LEU A 291 -12.26 -7.43 -19.72
CA LEU A 291 -12.00 -8.61 -18.89
C LEU A 291 -13.09 -9.66 -19.14
N PRO A 292 -12.95 -10.51 -20.19
CA PRO A 292 -14.01 -11.43 -20.62
C PRO A 292 -14.32 -12.55 -19.62
N ASN A 293 -13.45 -12.76 -18.63
CA ASN A 293 -13.67 -13.71 -17.53
C ASN A 293 -14.59 -13.15 -16.43
N ILE A 294 -15.06 -11.90 -16.52
CA ILE A 294 -15.99 -11.29 -15.57
C ILE A 294 -17.40 -11.30 -16.16
N THR A 295 -18.34 -11.89 -15.43
CA THR A 295 -19.75 -12.01 -15.83
C THR A 295 -20.69 -11.14 -15.00
N ARG A 296 -20.21 -10.59 -13.88
CA ARG A 296 -21.04 -9.79 -12.99
C ARG A 296 -20.23 -8.66 -12.36
N VAL A 297 -20.84 -7.49 -12.32
CA VAL A 297 -20.32 -6.30 -11.64
C VAL A 297 -21.34 -5.85 -10.62
N LEU A 298 -20.91 -5.61 -9.39
CA LEU A 298 -21.73 -5.18 -8.26
C LEU A 298 -21.21 -3.84 -7.73
N TYR A 299 -22.04 -3.10 -6.98
CA TYR A 299 -21.65 -1.91 -6.25
C TYR A 299 -21.95 -2.10 -4.76
N ASP A 300 -20.96 -1.89 -3.90
CA ASP A 300 -21.14 -2.07 -2.45
C ASP A 300 -21.71 -0.79 -1.79
N ILE A 301 -22.92 -0.92 -1.26
CA ILE A 301 -23.68 0.13 -0.59
C ILE A 301 -23.60 0.05 0.95
N THR A 302 -22.74 -0.81 1.50
CA THR A 302 -22.65 -1.06 2.93
C THR A 302 -21.76 -0.03 3.62
N THR A 303 -22.24 0.57 4.72
CA THR A 303 -21.47 1.51 5.52
C THR A 303 -20.45 0.79 6.42
N LYS A 304 -19.42 1.53 6.86
CA LYS A 304 -18.59 1.16 8.00
C LYS A 304 -19.01 2.00 9.20
N PRO A 305 -19.57 1.41 10.27
CA PRO A 305 -20.07 0.03 10.43
C PRO A 305 -21.38 -0.25 9.63
N PRO A 306 -21.82 -1.52 9.42
CA PRO A 306 -21.32 -2.76 10.01
C PRO A 306 -20.13 -3.41 9.27
N SER A 307 -19.83 -2.99 8.04
CA SER A 307 -18.72 -3.56 7.26
C SER A 307 -17.38 -2.90 7.60
N THR A 308 -16.32 -3.36 6.95
CA THR A 308 -15.03 -2.67 6.84
C THR A 308 -14.93 -1.99 5.47
N ILE A 309 -13.78 -1.36 5.20
CA ILE A 309 -13.49 -0.72 3.91
C ILE A 309 -13.07 -1.77 2.86
N GLU A 310 -12.08 -2.59 3.20
CA GLU A 310 -11.56 -3.69 2.38
C GLU A 310 -12.42 -4.96 2.57
N PHE A 311 -12.29 -5.94 1.68
CA PHE A 311 -13.11 -7.18 1.67
C PHE A 311 -12.35 -8.42 2.14
N GLU A 312 -11.04 -8.44 1.87
CA GLU A 312 -9.98 -9.40 2.21
C GLU A 312 -10.09 -10.82 1.65
#